data_AF-A0A822H1N7-F1
#
_entry.id   AF-A0A822H1N7-F1
#
_cell.length_a   1.000
_cell.length_b   1.000
_cell.length_c   1.000
_cell.angle_alpha   90.00
_cell.angle_beta   90.00
_cell.angle_gamma   90.00
#
_symmetry.space_group_name_H-M   'P 1'
#
loop_
_entity.id
_entity.type
_entity.pdbx_description
1 polymer ?
#
loop_
_entity_poly.entity_id
_entity_poly.type
_entity_poly.pdbx_seq_one_letter_code
_entity_poly.pdbx_strand_id
1 'polypeptide(L)'
;MRKNPIFYSNETLNHTTESSTGKKILAVLKFDVTSVKRPLITITNIITAVFCGLLPLILPNSNPFQSNWKYEPIVQWNTLVKNISWSAIFLLGAGLSVASAFTNSKLSESVAQALRFLHRVPHTAVIMLVIVISGLFTEVTSNLSTASIFLPVLDSV
;
A
#
# COMPACT_ATOMS: atom_id res chain seq x y z
N MET A 1 -61.18 49.25 14.98
CA MET A 1 -60.53 49.34 13.65
C MET A 1 -59.39 48.32 13.64
N ARG A 2 -59.55 47.13 13.01
CA ARG A 2 -58.95 46.75 11.69
C ARG A 2 -57.41 46.94 11.69
N LYS A 3 -56.54 45.95 11.51
CA LYS A 3 -56.57 44.70 10.70
C LYS A 3 -55.53 43.68 11.22
N ASN A 4 -55.87 42.39 11.08
CA ASN A 4 -54.96 41.24 11.05
C ASN A 4 -54.03 41.30 9.81
N PRO A 5 -52.83 40.69 9.87
CA PRO A 5 -52.38 39.85 8.75
C PRO A 5 -51.86 38.49 9.28
N ILE A 6 -52.60 37.42 9.03
CA ILE A 6 -52.30 36.38 8.02
C ILE A 6 -50.90 35.74 8.21
N PHE A 7 -50.93 34.56 8.81
CA PHE A 7 -49.88 33.55 8.78
C PHE A 7 -49.44 33.29 7.32
N TYR A 8 -48.16 33.47 7.03
CA TYR A 8 -47.48 32.66 6.03
C TYR A 8 -46.43 31.83 6.77
N SER A 9 -46.70 30.53 6.76
CA SER A 9 -45.89 29.42 7.24
C SER A 9 -44.39 29.58 6.91
N ASN A 10 -43.56 29.84 7.92
CA ASN A 10 -42.11 29.61 7.85
C ASN A 10 -41.77 28.12 8.08
N GLU A 11 -42.71 27.22 7.84
CA GLU A 11 -42.64 25.80 8.20
C GLU A 11 -42.65 24.86 6.99
N THR A 12 -42.77 25.38 5.77
CA THR A 12 -42.87 24.54 4.55
C THR A 12 -41.60 24.49 3.69
N LEU A 13 -40.52 25.18 4.07
CA LEU A 13 -39.23 25.13 3.35
C LEU A 13 -38.08 24.47 4.14
N ASN A 14 -38.35 23.89 5.31
CA ASN A 14 -37.37 23.04 6.02
C ASN A 14 -37.71 21.55 5.97
N HIS A 15 -38.80 21.17 5.29
CA HIS A 15 -39.30 19.80 5.27
C HIS A 15 -39.30 19.11 3.90
N THR A 16 -38.79 19.77 2.84
CA THR A 16 -38.56 19.10 1.55
C THR A 16 -37.20 18.41 1.53
N THR A 17 -37.20 17.23 2.14
CA THR A 17 -36.34 16.11 1.78
C THR A 17 -34.84 16.38 1.91
N GLU A 18 -34.30 16.13 3.11
CA GLU A 18 -32.99 15.48 3.21
C GLU A 18 -33.14 14.06 2.62
N SER A 19 -33.33 14.04 1.29
CA SER A 19 -33.85 12.91 0.56
C SER A 19 -32.85 11.78 0.66
N SER A 20 -33.30 10.62 1.13
CA SER A 20 -32.58 9.34 0.99
C SER A 20 -32.01 9.19 -0.43
N THR A 21 -32.72 9.73 -1.44
CA THR A 21 -32.29 9.82 -2.83
C THR A 21 -31.09 10.75 -3.05
N GLY A 22 -31.03 11.92 -2.40
CA GLY A 22 -29.89 12.85 -2.48
C GLY A 22 -28.62 12.29 -1.83
N LYS A 23 -28.74 11.62 -0.68
CA LYS A 23 -27.62 10.89 -0.04
C LYS A 23 -27.12 9.74 -0.93
N LYS A 24 -28.03 9.01 -1.59
CA LYS A 24 -27.69 7.95 -2.58
C LYS A 24 -27.00 8.51 -3.82
N ILE A 25 -27.49 9.59 -4.41
CA ILE A 25 -26.86 10.23 -5.58
C ILE A 25 -25.47 10.77 -5.21
N LEU A 26 -25.32 11.39 -4.05
CA LEU A 26 -24.01 11.86 -3.56
C LEU A 26 -23.05 10.70 -3.29
N ALA A 27 -23.54 9.57 -2.78
CA ALA A 27 -22.74 8.36 -2.57
C ALA A 27 -22.31 7.74 -3.90
N VAL A 28 -23.19 7.70 -4.91
CA VAL A 28 -22.87 7.23 -6.27
C VAL A 28 -21.86 8.14 -6.95
N LEU A 29 -22.03 9.47 -6.87
CA LEU A 29 -21.08 10.44 -7.41
C LEU A 29 -19.72 10.39 -6.69
N LYS A 30 -19.70 10.25 -5.37
CA LYS A 30 -18.46 10.04 -4.62
C LYS A 30 -17.81 8.71 -4.97
N PHE A 31 -18.60 7.65 -5.14
CA PHE A 31 -18.12 6.33 -5.52
C PHE A 31 -17.50 6.33 -6.92
N ASP A 32 -18.11 7.03 -7.87
CA ASP A 32 -17.63 7.15 -9.25
C ASP A 32 -16.33 8.00 -9.32
N VAL A 33 -16.33 9.20 -8.74
CA VAL A 33 -15.17 10.10 -8.77
C VAL A 33 -13.99 9.54 -7.96
N THR A 34 -14.23 8.87 -6.82
CA THR A 34 -13.13 8.29 -6.02
C THR A 34 -12.65 6.94 -6.54
N SER A 35 -13.51 6.14 -7.20
CA SER A 35 -13.08 4.87 -7.82
C SER A 35 -12.23 5.09 -9.06
N VAL A 36 -12.47 6.17 -9.82
CA VAL A 36 -11.67 6.51 -11.01
C VAL A 36 -10.39 7.27 -10.64
N LYS A 37 -10.42 8.17 -9.64
CA LYS A 37 -9.23 8.95 -9.25
C LYS A 37 -8.14 8.12 -8.57
N ARG A 38 -8.51 7.11 -7.77
CA ARG A 38 -7.54 6.25 -7.05
C ARG A 38 -6.57 5.50 -7.97
N PRO A 39 -7.01 4.76 -9.01
CA PRO A 39 -6.09 4.09 -9.92
C PRO A 39 -5.28 5.09 -10.75
N LEU A 40 -5.88 6.23 -11.15
CA LEU A 40 -5.19 7.25 -11.94
C LEU A 40 -4.00 7.85 -11.18
N ILE A 41 -4.18 8.16 -9.89
CA ILE A 41 -3.11 8.66 -9.02
C ILE A 41 -2.00 7.62 -8.82
N THR A 42 -2.37 6.34 -8.62
CA THR A 42 -1.38 5.26 -8.46
C THR A 42 -0.53 5.08 -9.70
N ILE A 43 -1.13 5.14 -10.89
CA ILE A 43 -0.41 5.01 -12.16
C ILE A 43 0.56 6.19 -12.34
N THR A 44 0.11 7.43 -12.06
CA THR A 44 0.98 8.61 -12.15
C THR A 44 2.15 8.55 -11.17
N ASN A 45 1.94 8.07 -9.94
CA ASN A 45 3.00 7.94 -8.94
C ASN A 45 4.06 6.91 -9.37
N ILE A 46 3.64 5.78 -9.96
CA ILE A 46 4.57 4.75 -10.46
C ILE A 46 5.38 5.30 -11.64
N ILE A 47 4.73 5.97 -12.60
CA ILE A 47 5.42 6.58 -13.74
C ILE A 47 6.44 7.62 -13.27
N THR A 48 6.05 8.47 -12.31
CA THR A 48 6.94 9.49 -11.73
C THR A 48 8.14 8.83 -11.02
N ALA A 49 7.92 7.79 -10.23
CA ALA A 49 8.98 7.06 -9.54
C ALA A 49 9.96 6.39 -10.50
N VAL A 50 9.47 5.72 -11.54
CA VAL A 50 10.31 5.08 -12.58
C VAL A 50 11.10 6.14 -13.35
N PHE A 51 10.47 7.26 -13.69
CA PHE A 51 11.15 8.35 -14.39
C PHE A 51 12.27 8.96 -13.54
N CYS A 52 12.00 9.27 -12.27
CA CYS A 52 13.01 9.78 -11.33
C CYS A 52 14.17 8.79 -11.12
N GLY A 53 13.90 7.48 -11.15
CA GLY A 53 14.93 6.44 -11.02
C GLY A 53 15.80 6.25 -12.27
N LEU A 54 15.22 6.41 -13.47
CA LEU A 54 15.94 6.26 -14.74
C LEU A 54 16.71 7.51 -15.16
N LEU A 55 16.24 8.70 -14.77
CA LEU A 55 16.83 9.98 -15.14
C LEU A 55 18.35 10.09 -14.83
N PRO A 56 18.86 9.67 -13.65
CA PRO A 56 20.29 9.72 -13.33
C PRO A 56 21.16 8.75 -14.15
N LEU A 57 20.57 7.74 -14.81
CA LEU A 57 21.29 6.83 -15.70
C LEU A 57 21.49 7.42 -17.10
N ILE A 58 20.67 8.40 -17.47
CA ILE A 58 20.66 9.04 -18.79
C ILE A 58 21.37 10.39 -18.74
N LEU A 59 21.32 11.09 -17.61
CA LEU A 59 21.93 12.40 -17.47
C LEU A 59 23.46 12.32 -17.37
N PRO A 60 24.19 13.14 -18.15
CA PRO A 60 25.63 13.23 -18.02
C PRO A 60 26.01 13.94 -16.71
N ASN A 61 27.03 13.41 -16.04
CA ASN A 61 27.63 13.96 -14.83
C ASN A 61 28.51 15.19 -15.12
N SER A 62 29.03 15.31 -16.34
CA SER A 62 29.96 16.36 -16.76
C SER A 62 29.34 17.30 -17.80
N ASN A 63 29.84 18.54 -17.84
CA ASN A 63 29.34 19.57 -18.76
C ASN A 63 29.57 19.16 -20.23
N PRO A 64 28.52 19.11 -21.07
CA PRO A 64 28.63 18.66 -22.47
C PRO A 64 29.38 19.64 -23.39
N PHE A 65 29.67 20.86 -22.91
CA PHE A 65 30.34 21.91 -23.69
C PHE A 65 31.85 22.00 -23.44
N GLN A 66 32.44 21.04 -22.72
CA GLN A 66 33.87 21.01 -22.46
C GLN A 66 34.64 20.35 -23.63
N SER A 67 35.84 20.84 -23.95
CA SER A 67 36.60 20.42 -25.13
C SER A 67 37.02 18.94 -25.15
N ASN A 68 37.14 18.30 -23.98
CA ASN A 68 37.44 16.87 -23.81
C ASN A 68 36.25 16.14 -23.17
N TRP A 69 35.02 16.39 -23.65
CA TRP A 69 33.84 15.79 -23.07
C TRP A 69 33.81 14.26 -23.25
N LYS A 70 33.64 13.56 -22.14
CA LYS A 70 33.37 12.13 -22.08
C LYS A 70 32.02 11.93 -21.41
N TYR A 71 31.13 11.20 -22.09
CA TYR A 71 29.83 10.84 -21.53
C TYR A 71 30.03 9.88 -20.35
N GLU A 72 29.61 10.31 -19.17
CA GLU A 72 29.56 9.49 -17.97
C GLU A 72 28.26 9.79 -17.23
N PRO A 73 27.37 8.80 -17.04
CA PRO A 73 26.10 9.02 -16.36
C PRO A 73 26.30 9.33 -14.87
N ILE A 74 25.37 10.08 -14.26
CA ILE A 74 25.39 10.41 -12.82
C ILE A 74 25.43 9.14 -11.97
N VAL A 75 24.67 8.11 -12.37
CA VAL A 75 24.72 6.78 -11.75
C VAL A 75 25.14 5.76 -12.79
N GLN A 76 26.27 5.09 -12.55
CA GLN A 76 26.73 3.99 -13.38
C GLN A 76 25.88 2.73 -13.14
N TRP A 77 25.48 2.04 -14.22
CA TRP A 77 24.69 0.80 -14.17
C TRP A 77 25.31 -0.26 -13.25
N ASN A 78 26.63 -0.46 -13.33
CA ASN A 78 27.33 -1.46 -12.52
C ASN A 78 27.25 -1.14 -11.01
N THR A 79 27.36 0.13 -10.66
CA THR A 79 27.21 0.61 -9.28
C THR A 79 25.78 0.47 -8.79
N LEU A 80 24.79 0.76 -9.64
CA LEU A 80 23.37 0.61 -9.30
C LEU A 80 23.02 -0.85 -9.00
N VAL A 81 23.37 -1.77 -9.91
CA VAL A 81 23.09 -3.21 -9.77
C VAL A 81 23.72 -3.79 -8.50
N LYS A 82 24.91 -3.32 -8.11
CA LYS A 82 25.60 -3.78 -6.90
C LYS A 82 24.94 -3.27 -5.61
N ASN A 83 24.36 -2.07 -5.63
CA ASN A 83 23.76 -1.45 -4.44
C ASN A 83 22.26 -1.78 -4.27
N ILE A 84 21.61 -2.36 -5.27
CA ILE A 84 20.22 -2.81 -5.15
C ILE A 84 20.14 -4.02 -4.21
N SER A 85 19.27 -3.94 -3.21
CA SER A 85 18.92 -5.07 -2.34
C SER A 85 17.99 -6.05 -3.06
N TRP A 86 18.53 -6.87 -3.97
CA TRP A 86 17.78 -7.85 -4.77
C TRP A 86 16.88 -8.75 -3.93
N SER A 87 17.32 -9.14 -2.73
CA SER A 87 16.54 -9.93 -1.79
C SER A 87 15.22 -9.27 -1.39
N ALA A 88 15.19 -7.94 -1.24
CA ALA A 88 13.96 -7.21 -0.92
C ALA A 88 12.96 -7.24 -2.09
N ILE A 89 13.46 -7.10 -3.33
CA ILE A 89 12.63 -7.18 -4.54
C ILE A 89 12.04 -8.60 -4.70
N PHE A 90 12.88 -9.62 -4.52
CA PHE A 90 12.42 -11.01 -4.55
C PHE A 90 11.42 -11.32 -3.43
N LEU A 91 11.62 -10.79 -2.23
CA LEU A 91 10.69 -10.97 -1.11
C LEU A 91 9.33 -10.34 -1.39
N LEU A 92 9.32 -9.12 -1.95
CA LEU A 92 8.09 -8.45 -2.37
C LEU A 92 7.36 -9.27 -3.46
N GLY A 93 8.07 -9.73 -4.48
CA GLY A 93 7.50 -10.57 -5.54
C GLY A 93 6.96 -11.90 -5.03
N ALA A 94 7.70 -12.58 -4.14
CA ALA A 94 7.27 -13.81 -3.50
C ALA A 94 6.00 -13.60 -2.66
N GLY A 95 5.90 -12.51 -1.90
CA GLY A 95 4.70 -12.17 -1.13
C GLY A 95 3.45 -11.98 -2.00
N LEU A 96 3.59 -11.26 -3.12
CA LEU A 96 2.49 -11.07 -4.08
C LEU A 96 2.09 -12.39 -4.76
N SER A 97 3.07 -13.24 -5.10
CA SER A 97 2.82 -14.56 -5.68
C SER A 97 2.08 -15.48 -4.71
N VAL A 98 2.50 -15.54 -3.45
CA VAL A 98 1.84 -16.33 -2.40
C VAL A 98 0.43 -15.82 -2.15
N ALA A 99 0.22 -14.51 -2.10
CA ALA A 99 -1.12 -13.93 -1.96
C ALA A 99 -2.05 -14.36 -3.11
N SER A 100 -1.57 -14.29 -4.35
CA SER A 100 -2.33 -14.76 -5.54
C SER A 100 -2.56 -16.27 -5.52
N ALA A 101 -1.57 -17.06 -5.08
CA ALA A 101 -1.71 -18.50 -4.94
C ALA A 101 -2.80 -18.85 -3.93
N PHE A 102 -2.90 -18.13 -2.80
CA PHE A 102 -3.92 -18.37 -1.79
C PHE A 102 -5.32 -18.06 -2.30
N THR A 103 -5.49 -17.01 -3.12
CA THR A 103 -6.79 -16.69 -3.73
C THR A 103 -7.17 -17.71 -4.81
N ASN A 104 -6.24 -18.13 -5.66
CA ASN A 104 -6.53 -19.06 -6.76
C ASN A 104 -6.77 -20.50 -6.27
N SER A 105 -6.07 -20.93 -5.23
CA SER A 105 -6.21 -22.26 -4.65
C SER A 105 -7.39 -22.40 -3.68
N LYS A 106 -8.06 -21.28 -3.32
CA LYS A 106 -9.05 -21.21 -2.24
C LYS A 106 -8.54 -21.74 -0.90
N LEU A 107 -7.21 -21.76 -0.71
CA LEU A 107 -6.60 -22.25 0.51
C LEU A 107 -7.04 -21.43 1.73
N SER A 108 -7.27 -20.13 1.55
CA SER A 108 -7.80 -19.24 2.59
C SER A 108 -9.15 -19.71 3.12
N GLU A 109 -10.06 -20.17 2.25
CA GLU A 109 -11.38 -20.69 2.63
C GLU A 109 -11.26 -22.02 3.39
N SER A 110 -10.39 -22.92 2.91
CA SER A 110 -10.13 -24.21 3.55
C SER A 110 -9.52 -24.05 4.95
N VAL A 111 -8.57 -23.14 5.11
CA VAL A 111 -7.96 -22.82 6.42
C VAL A 111 -8.98 -22.14 7.33
N ALA A 112 -9.80 -21.22 6.82
CA ALA A 112 -10.87 -20.59 7.60
C ALA A 112 -11.90 -21.61 8.10
N GLN A 113 -12.24 -22.62 7.29
CA GLN A 113 -13.11 -23.72 7.70
C GLN A 113 -12.47 -24.57 8.80
N ALA A 114 -11.18 -24.93 8.65
CA ALA A 114 -10.45 -25.67 9.65
C ALA A 114 -10.35 -24.92 11.00
N LEU A 115 -10.31 -23.59 10.98
CA LEU A 115 -10.24 -22.75 12.18
C LEU A 115 -11.59 -22.37 12.79
N ARG A 116 -12.71 -22.87 12.27
CA ARG A 116 -14.06 -22.57 12.80
C ARG A 116 -14.24 -22.94 14.28
N PHE A 117 -13.52 -23.94 14.79
CA PHE A 117 -13.58 -24.31 16.20
C PHE A 117 -13.15 -23.16 17.14
N LEU A 118 -12.29 -22.26 16.64
CA LEU A 118 -11.78 -21.11 17.40
C LEU A 118 -12.87 -20.07 17.67
N HIS A 119 -13.98 -20.10 16.92
CA HIS A 119 -15.15 -19.25 17.18
C HIS A 119 -15.82 -19.53 18.53
N ARG A 120 -15.61 -20.72 19.11
CA ARG A 120 -16.11 -21.07 20.45
C ARG A 120 -15.22 -20.55 21.57
N VAL A 121 -14.05 -20.01 21.25
CA VAL A 121 -13.06 -19.52 22.22
C VAL A 121 -13.26 -18.00 22.42
N PRO A 122 -13.12 -17.46 23.65
CA PRO A 122 -13.22 -16.02 23.88
C PRO A 122 -12.19 -15.23 23.07
N HIS A 123 -12.60 -14.09 22.51
CA HIS A 123 -11.77 -13.28 21.61
C HIS A 123 -10.42 -12.88 22.23
N THR A 124 -10.39 -12.61 23.54
CA THR A 124 -9.16 -12.24 24.25
C THR A 124 -8.08 -13.32 24.16
N ALA A 125 -8.46 -14.60 24.23
CA ALA A 125 -7.52 -15.71 24.14
C ALA A 125 -6.97 -15.88 22.71
N VAL A 126 -7.80 -15.66 21.69
CA VAL A 126 -7.38 -15.69 20.29
C VAL A 126 -6.38 -14.58 19.98
N ILE A 127 -6.65 -13.36 20.47
CA ILE A 127 -5.76 -12.21 20.29
C ILE A 127 -4.40 -12.48 20.97
N MET A 128 -4.41 -12.98 22.21
CA MET A 128 -3.17 -13.33 22.92
C MET A 128 -2.37 -14.38 22.15
N LEU A 129 -3.02 -15.42 21.64
CA LEU A 129 -2.36 -16.47 20.85
C LEU A 129 -1.70 -15.90 19.59
N VAL A 130 -2.40 -15.05 18.85
CA VAL A 130 -1.84 -14.40 17.64
C VAL A 130 -0.64 -13.53 17.98
N ILE A 131 -0.70 -12.76 19.07
CA ILE A 131 0.42 -11.93 19.53
C ILE A 131 1.63 -12.79 19.88
N VAL A 132 1.44 -13.89 20.63
CA VAL A 132 2.53 -14.79 21.01
C VAL A 132 3.15 -15.45 19.79
N ILE A 133 2.34 -16.02 18.88
CA ILE A 133 2.83 -16.67 17.66
C ILE A 133 3.58 -15.66 16.79
N SER A 134 3.00 -14.48 16.56
CA SER A 134 3.66 -13.43 15.76
C SER A 134 4.95 -12.95 16.40
N GLY A 135 4.97 -12.77 17.72
CA GLY A 135 6.15 -12.35 18.47
C GLY A 135 7.30 -13.35 18.37
N LEU A 136 7.02 -14.63 18.58
CA LEU A 136 8.00 -15.71 18.43
C LEU A 136 8.54 -15.78 16.98
N PHE A 137 7.66 -15.59 15.99
CA PHE A 137 8.06 -15.60 14.58
C PHE A 137 8.97 -14.40 14.24
N THR A 138 8.65 -13.22 14.77
CA THR A 138 9.51 -12.03 14.64
C THR A 138 10.85 -12.20 15.35
N GLU A 139 10.89 -12.87 16.51
CA GLU A 139 12.13 -13.17 17.25
C GLU A 139 13.05 -14.09 16.46
N VAL A 140 12.51 -15.18 15.88
CA VAL A 140 13.28 -16.08 15.00
C VAL A 140 13.81 -15.33 13.77
N THR A 141 13.00 -14.45 13.18
CA THR A 141 13.39 -13.67 11.99
C THR A 141 14.50 -12.65 12.31
N SER A 142 14.41 -11.97 13.46
CA SER A 142 15.45 -11.03 13.92
C SER A 142 16.77 -11.73 14.20
N ASN A 143 16.72 -12.90 14.84
CA ASN A 143 17.93 -13.66 15.16
C ASN A 143 18.57 -14.27 13.91
N LEU A 144 17.76 -14.70 12.93
CA LEU A 144 18.25 -15.15 11.64
C LEU A 144 18.90 -14.01 10.83
N SER A 145 18.30 -12.81 10.86
CA SER A 145 18.89 -11.62 10.24
C SER A 145 20.19 -11.20 10.89
N THR A 146 20.30 -11.38 12.21
CA THR A 146 21.52 -11.06 12.95
C THR A 146 22.63 -12.07 12.60
N ALA A 147 22.30 -13.37 12.61
CA ALA A 147 23.23 -14.42 12.23
C ALA A 147 23.74 -14.26 10.79
N SER A 148 22.90 -13.89 9.82
CA SER A 148 23.32 -13.71 8.42
C SER A 148 24.29 -12.53 8.22
N ILE A 149 24.24 -11.52 9.09
CA ILE A 149 25.19 -10.41 9.10
C ILE A 149 26.52 -10.83 9.74
N PHE A 150 26.48 -11.61 10.83
CA PHE A 150 27.69 -12.03 11.57
C PHE A 150 28.42 -13.21 10.94
N LEU A 151 27.72 -14.16 10.29
CA LEU A 151 28.28 -15.32 9.61
C LEU A 151 29.48 -15.01 8.69
N PRO A 152 29.39 -14.05 7.74
CA PRO A 152 30.53 -13.73 6.87
C PRO A 152 31.71 -13.07 7.59
N VAL A 153 31.49 -12.44 8.75
CA VAL A 153 32.57 -11.86 9.56
C VAL A 153 33.32 -12.95 10.31
N LEU A 154 32.60 -13.96 10.81
CA LEU A 154 33.17 -15.11 11.51
C LEU A 154 33.92 -16.08 10.57
N ASP A 155 33.51 -16.18 9.30
CA ASP A 155 34.20 -16.99 8.27
C ASP A 155 35.51 -16.35 7.77
N SER A 156 35.70 -15.06 8.03
CA SER A 156 36.89 -14.31 7.60
C SER A 156 38.08 -14.38 8.57
N VAL A 157 37.92 -15.06 9.71
CA VAL A 157 38.95 -15.29 10.74
C VAL A 157 39.36 -16.76 10.79
#